data_AF-A0A3M1HZN7-F1
#
_entry.id   AF-A0A3M1HZN7-F1
#
_cell.length_a   1.000
_cell.length_b   1.000
_cell.length_c   1.000
_cell.angle_alpha   90.00
_cell.angle_beta   90.00
_cell.angle_gamma   90.00
#
_symmetry.space_group_name_H-M   'P 1'
#
loop_
_entity.id
_entity.type
_entity.pdbx_description
1 polymer ?
#
loop_
_entity_poly.entity_id
_entity_poly.type
_entity_poly.pdbx_seq_one_letter_code
_entity_poly.pdbx_strand_id
1 'polypeptide(L)'
;MLKNLKKKSLFYLLFLFLATGAVVVLFPLFWMVLTASKEKGKGMDFQILPSTFKTSPPLTHTPISKGKGRMTFQFYPKDYPGLEEVYKVTVAGSFNQWNKESHPLIPIGSIWILPLDLPPGEYEYKFVVNGRIWLEDKGISQRSSTGNTLVRILPGREANPRLWIRTRIDHNKLWIEIKEPDIQEISLIVKEQEYKLHKKGIFFYGQIPLPPNTQNINYRLREKRDFWTAFRELYTLENFREILENPDFPFARFFLNSLIVSLGTAFLTVLICTLGGYSFARKDFFLKEPLFFLLMGTMMVPGMIFMVPQFAIVSRLGWINSYQAMIVPHLANIFGLFLMRQHISTLPNSLFEAAYLDGAKEWQILTYIVFPLSLPVMATLFLMTFVGQWGNFLWQLITNTPDSAYRTLPVGLALFKGQYGQDWELIMAGACFSILPIAILFLCAQRFFIEGMTQGAVKE
;
A
#
# COMPACT_ATOMS: atom_id res chain seq x y z
N MET A 1 -34.51 -38.45 -24.07
CA MET A 1 -34.18 -37.03 -24.34
C MET A 1 -34.25 -36.14 -23.09
N LEU A 2 -35.36 -36.11 -22.34
CA LEU A 2 -35.55 -35.28 -21.11
C LEU A 2 -34.56 -35.56 -19.95
N LYS A 3 -34.13 -36.82 -19.74
CA LYS A 3 -33.11 -37.18 -18.72
C LYS A 3 -31.73 -36.57 -19.00
N ASN A 4 -31.34 -36.47 -20.28
CA ASN A 4 -30.06 -35.86 -20.68
C ASN A 4 -30.08 -34.34 -20.55
N LEU A 5 -31.23 -33.69 -20.75
CA LEU A 5 -31.41 -32.26 -20.53
C LEU A 5 -31.32 -31.88 -19.05
N LYS A 6 -31.95 -32.66 -18.15
CA LYS A 6 -31.81 -32.46 -16.68
C LYS A 6 -30.37 -32.68 -16.20
N LYS A 7 -29.66 -33.67 -16.74
CA LYS A 7 -28.25 -33.94 -16.36
C LYS A 7 -27.30 -32.83 -16.83
N LYS A 8 -27.53 -32.27 -18.03
CA LYS A 8 -26.79 -31.09 -18.52
C LYS A 8 -27.12 -29.83 -17.72
N SER A 9 -28.39 -29.59 -17.42
CA SER A 9 -28.81 -28.46 -16.59
C SER A 9 -28.21 -28.49 -15.18
N LEU A 10 -28.18 -29.67 -14.53
CA LEU A 10 -27.54 -29.86 -13.24
C LEU A 10 -26.01 -29.64 -13.31
N PHE A 11 -25.37 -30.09 -14.39
CA PHE A 11 -23.94 -29.86 -14.61
C PHE A 11 -23.61 -28.36 -14.76
N TYR A 12 -24.39 -27.62 -15.55
CA TYR A 12 -24.20 -26.17 -15.68
C TYR A 12 -24.46 -25.42 -14.37
N LEU A 13 -25.45 -25.85 -13.59
CA LEU A 13 -25.74 -25.25 -12.30
C LEU A 13 -24.60 -25.49 -11.30
N LEU A 14 -24.05 -26.71 -11.27
CA LEU A 14 -22.87 -27.06 -10.47
C LEU A 14 -21.63 -26.27 -10.93
N PHE A 15 -21.40 -26.18 -12.23
CA PHE A 15 -20.30 -25.40 -12.79
C PHE A 15 -20.42 -23.92 -12.42
N LEU A 16 -21.62 -23.33 -12.55
CA LEU A 16 -21.88 -21.95 -12.16
C LEU A 16 -21.62 -21.73 -10.67
N PHE A 17 -22.06 -22.66 -9.82
CA PHE A 17 -21.82 -22.61 -8.38
C PHE A 17 -20.33 -22.67 -8.04
N LEU A 18 -19.58 -23.61 -8.64
CA LEU A 18 -18.13 -23.73 -8.47
C LEU A 18 -17.39 -22.50 -8.98
N ALA A 19 -17.77 -21.98 -10.14
CA ALA A 19 -17.19 -20.76 -10.71
C ALA A 19 -17.48 -19.53 -9.83
N THR A 20 -18.70 -19.41 -9.31
CA THR A 20 -19.06 -18.33 -8.37
C THR A 20 -18.26 -18.45 -7.08
N GLY A 21 -18.11 -19.67 -6.55
CA GLY A 21 -17.26 -19.95 -5.39
C GLY A 21 -15.80 -19.54 -5.63
N ALA A 22 -15.24 -19.86 -6.80
CA ALA A 22 -13.89 -19.46 -7.17
C ALA A 22 -13.73 -17.93 -7.25
N VAL A 23 -14.72 -17.22 -7.82
CA VAL A 23 -14.72 -15.75 -7.87
C VAL A 23 -14.74 -15.15 -6.46
N VAL A 24 -15.58 -15.68 -5.57
CA VAL A 24 -15.66 -15.20 -4.18
C VAL A 24 -14.33 -15.42 -3.44
N VAL A 25 -13.68 -16.57 -3.65
CA VAL A 25 -12.38 -16.89 -3.03
C VAL A 25 -11.26 -15.99 -3.57
N LEU A 26 -11.30 -15.64 -4.86
CA LEU A 26 -10.30 -14.77 -5.49
C LEU A 26 -10.57 -13.27 -5.29
N PHE A 27 -11.77 -12.90 -4.85
CA PHE A 27 -12.13 -11.49 -4.69
C PHE A 27 -11.22 -10.72 -3.73
N PRO A 28 -10.82 -11.26 -2.54
CA PRO A 28 -9.85 -10.57 -1.67
C PRO A 28 -8.49 -10.35 -2.33
N LEU A 29 -8.01 -11.32 -3.11
CA LEU A 29 -6.75 -11.21 -3.86
C LEU A 29 -6.84 -10.11 -4.92
N PHE A 30 -7.94 -10.10 -5.68
CA PHE A 30 -8.20 -9.06 -6.67
C PHE A 30 -8.25 -7.67 -6.02
N TRP A 31 -8.99 -7.53 -4.92
CA TRP A 31 -9.11 -6.28 -4.17
C TRP A 31 -7.75 -5.81 -3.62
N MET A 32 -6.94 -6.74 -3.13
CA MET A 32 -5.61 -6.47 -2.61
C MET A 32 -4.68 -5.95 -3.71
N VAL A 33 -4.62 -6.62 -4.86
CA VAL A 33 -3.79 -6.17 -6.01
C VAL A 33 -4.26 -4.81 -6.52
N LEU A 34 -5.57 -4.61 -6.59
CA LEU A 34 -6.17 -3.35 -7.01
C LEU A 34 -5.81 -2.21 -6.06
N THR A 35 -5.89 -2.44 -4.75
CA THR A 35 -5.52 -1.46 -3.72
C THR A 35 -4.01 -1.20 -3.71
N ALA A 36 -3.20 -2.24 -3.84
CA ALA A 36 -1.75 -2.15 -3.93
C ALA A 36 -1.28 -1.32 -5.13
N SER A 37 -2.05 -1.35 -6.21
CA SER A 37 -1.74 -0.61 -7.42
C SER A 37 -2.22 0.83 -7.36
N LYS A 38 -2.91 1.30 -6.32
CA LYS A 38 -3.43 2.68 -6.29
C LYS A 38 -2.35 3.72 -6.01
N GLU A 39 -2.50 4.93 -6.55
CA GLU A 39 -1.65 6.06 -6.18
C GLU A 39 -1.69 6.31 -4.65
N LYS A 40 -0.55 6.73 -4.08
CA LYS A 40 -0.40 6.99 -2.66
C LYS A 40 -1.50 7.92 -2.11
N GLY A 41 -2.13 7.50 -1.00
CA GLY A 41 -3.24 8.20 -0.36
C GLY A 41 -4.64 7.88 -0.92
N LYS A 42 -4.76 6.95 -1.89
CA LYS A 42 -6.04 6.50 -2.47
C LYS A 42 -6.43 5.06 -2.09
N GLY A 43 -5.71 4.40 -1.19
CA GLY A 43 -5.88 2.99 -0.87
C GLY A 43 -7.23 2.67 -0.25
N MET A 44 -7.80 3.62 0.48
CA MET A 44 -9.17 3.53 1.02
C MET A 44 -10.24 4.09 0.08
N ASP A 45 -9.87 4.62 -1.09
CA ASP A 45 -10.83 5.03 -2.10
C ASP A 45 -11.50 3.78 -2.68
N PHE A 46 -12.82 3.69 -2.63
CA PHE A 46 -13.56 2.56 -3.20
C PHE A 46 -13.75 2.69 -4.72
N GLN A 47 -13.28 3.79 -5.33
CA GLN A 47 -13.27 3.92 -6.79
C GLN A 47 -12.39 2.82 -7.42
N ILE A 48 -13.05 1.94 -8.18
CA ILE A 48 -12.42 0.90 -9.00
C ILE A 48 -12.09 1.46 -10.39
N LEU A 49 -13.03 2.20 -10.95
CA LEU A 49 -12.87 2.87 -12.23
C LEU A 49 -12.38 4.30 -12.00
N PRO A 50 -11.44 4.78 -12.83
CA PRO A 50 -10.96 6.14 -12.71
C PRO A 50 -12.08 7.13 -13.00
N SER A 51 -12.19 8.16 -12.16
CA SER A 51 -13.08 9.27 -12.45
C SER A 51 -12.54 10.04 -13.65
N THR A 52 -13.32 10.08 -14.72
CA THR A 52 -13.02 10.92 -15.89
C THR A 52 -13.15 12.41 -15.59
N PHE A 53 -13.79 12.76 -14.47
CA PHE A 53 -13.91 14.12 -13.98
C PHE A 53 -13.19 14.28 -12.64
N LYS A 54 -12.13 15.09 -12.63
CA LYS A 54 -11.46 15.49 -11.39
C LYS A 54 -11.93 16.88 -10.99
N THR A 55 -12.38 17.04 -9.75
CA THR A 55 -12.78 18.35 -9.22
C THR A 55 -11.71 18.84 -8.25
N SER A 56 -11.16 20.03 -8.51
CA SER A 56 -10.20 20.69 -7.62
C SER A 56 -10.90 21.24 -6.36
N PRO A 57 -10.17 21.42 -5.25
CA PRO A 57 -10.66 22.15 -4.09
C PRO A 57 -11.16 23.56 -4.46
N PRO A 58 -11.99 24.20 -3.62
CA PRO A 58 -12.38 25.59 -3.82
C PRO A 58 -11.14 26.48 -3.92
N LEU A 59 -10.99 27.15 -5.05
CA LEU A 59 -9.99 28.16 -5.33
C LEU A 59 -10.63 29.53 -5.12
N THR A 60 -10.04 30.35 -4.26
CA THR A 60 -10.43 31.75 -4.15
C THR A 60 -9.82 32.50 -5.33
N HIS A 61 -10.58 33.38 -5.97
CA HIS A 61 -10.03 34.39 -6.86
C HIS A 61 -8.97 35.19 -6.10
N THR A 62 -7.72 34.83 -6.30
CA THR A 62 -6.56 35.63 -5.93
C THR A 62 -6.05 36.22 -7.25
N PRO A 63 -5.75 37.53 -7.33
CA PRO A 63 -5.01 38.05 -8.47
C PRO A 63 -3.61 37.40 -8.47
N ILE A 64 -3.46 36.27 -9.15
CA ILE A 64 -2.20 35.51 -9.17
C ILE A 64 -1.31 36.02 -10.30
N SER A 65 -0.19 36.62 -9.90
CA SER A 65 1.03 36.78 -10.69
C SER A 65 1.71 35.42 -10.87
N LYS A 66 2.32 35.24 -12.06
CA LYS A 66 2.99 34.04 -12.60
C LYS A 66 3.77 33.19 -11.58
N GLY A 67 3.62 31.86 -11.69
CA GLY A 67 4.64 30.79 -11.53
C GLY A 67 5.68 30.89 -10.40
N LYS A 68 5.66 29.87 -9.51
CA LYS A 68 6.56 29.65 -8.35
C LYS A 68 6.65 30.85 -7.40
N GLY A 69 5.70 31.00 -6.47
CA GLY A 69 5.85 31.91 -5.32
C GLY A 69 6.21 33.38 -5.66
N ARG A 70 6.06 33.81 -6.92
CA ARG A 70 6.52 35.11 -7.39
C ARG A 70 5.40 36.14 -7.34
N MET A 71 5.36 36.88 -6.24
CA MET A 71 4.45 37.99 -6.03
C MET A 71 4.89 39.19 -6.87
N THR A 72 3.99 39.74 -7.68
CA THR A 72 4.27 41.01 -8.38
C THR A 72 3.56 42.14 -7.66
N PHE A 73 4.32 43.00 -7.01
CA PHE A 73 3.82 44.24 -6.43
C PHE A 73 3.58 45.25 -7.54
N GLN A 74 2.40 45.88 -7.55
CA GLN A 74 2.01 46.89 -8.53
C GLN A 74 1.50 48.12 -7.80
N PHE A 75 2.08 49.27 -8.10
CA PHE A 75 1.69 50.54 -7.52
C PHE A 75 1.21 51.48 -8.62
N TYR A 76 0.00 52.01 -8.43
CA TYR A 76 -0.67 52.91 -9.36
C TYR A 76 -0.75 54.30 -8.70
N PRO A 77 0.08 55.28 -9.11
CA PRO A 77 0.05 56.63 -8.50
C PRO A 77 -1.34 57.28 -8.54
N LYS A 78 -2.11 57.04 -9.61
CA LYS A 78 -3.49 57.55 -9.79
C LYS A 78 -4.48 57.12 -8.71
N ASP A 79 -4.23 56.00 -8.01
CA ASP A 79 -5.13 55.48 -6.99
C ASP A 79 -5.02 56.27 -5.67
N TYR A 80 -4.03 57.17 -5.57
CA TYR A 80 -3.71 57.97 -4.39
C TYR A 80 -3.73 59.47 -4.74
N PRO A 81 -4.90 60.12 -4.70
CA PRO A 81 -5.00 61.55 -4.96
C PRO A 81 -4.23 62.35 -3.90
N GLY A 82 -3.42 63.32 -4.34
CA GLY A 82 -2.60 64.17 -3.46
C GLY A 82 -1.14 63.75 -3.31
N LEU A 83 -0.67 62.75 -4.06
CA LEU A 83 0.77 62.47 -4.16
C LEU A 83 1.47 63.52 -5.04
N GLU A 84 2.51 64.14 -4.49
CA GLU A 84 3.50 64.92 -5.26
C GLU A 84 4.25 64.03 -6.27
N GLU A 85 5.11 64.63 -7.11
CA GLU A 85 5.87 63.89 -8.13
C GLU A 85 6.53 62.60 -7.58
N VAL A 86 6.09 61.46 -8.14
CA VAL A 86 6.55 60.12 -7.72
C VAL A 86 7.79 59.76 -8.51
N TYR A 87 8.97 59.86 -7.89
CA TYR A 87 10.26 59.51 -8.52
C TYR A 87 10.87 58.23 -7.95
N LYS A 88 10.39 57.73 -6.80
CA LYS A 88 10.83 56.46 -6.23
C LYS A 88 9.69 55.78 -5.49
N VAL A 89 9.46 54.50 -5.81
CA VAL A 89 8.54 53.64 -5.07
C VAL A 89 9.30 52.38 -4.64
N THR A 90 9.13 51.98 -3.40
CA THR A 90 9.73 50.77 -2.79
C THR A 90 8.65 49.99 -2.05
N VAL A 91 8.88 48.71 -1.78
CA VAL A 91 7.97 47.89 -0.97
C VAL A 91 8.67 47.41 0.30
N ALA A 92 7.99 47.55 1.43
CA ALA A 92 8.48 47.16 2.75
C ALA A 92 7.42 46.33 3.49
N GLY A 93 7.85 45.25 4.14
CA GLY A 93 6.98 44.27 4.76
C GLY A 93 7.69 43.26 5.63
N SER A 94 6.97 42.23 6.09
CA SER A 94 7.53 41.20 6.96
C SER A 94 8.65 40.38 6.29
N PHE A 95 8.64 40.27 4.96
CA PHE A 95 9.64 39.54 4.17
C PHE A 95 11.01 40.23 4.06
N ASN A 96 11.09 41.53 4.34
CA ASN A 96 12.34 42.31 4.32
C ASN A 96 12.54 43.13 5.61
N GLN A 97 11.93 42.69 6.71
CA GLN A 97 12.01 43.35 8.02
C GLN A 97 11.64 44.84 7.97
N TRP A 98 10.66 45.21 7.13
CA TRP A 98 10.19 46.58 6.94
C TRP A 98 11.26 47.57 6.45
N ASN A 99 12.33 47.09 5.80
CA ASN A 99 13.36 47.94 5.23
C ASN A 99 12.86 48.71 4.00
N LYS A 100 12.61 50.01 4.19
CA LYS A 100 12.12 50.96 3.17
C LYS A 100 13.09 51.28 2.03
N GLU A 101 14.36 50.90 2.13
CA GLU A 101 15.36 51.15 1.07
C GLU A 101 15.54 49.95 0.14
N SER A 102 15.08 48.79 0.57
CA SER A 102 15.11 47.57 -0.22
C SER A 102 13.95 47.50 -1.21
N HIS A 103 14.09 46.67 -2.25
CA HIS A 103 13.01 46.33 -3.19
C HIS A 103 12.37 47.55 -3.90
N PRO A 104 13.14 48.34 -4.67
CA PRO A 104 12.60 49.43 -5.48
C PRO A 104 11.76 48.87 -6.64
N LEU A 105 10.59 49.46 -6.85
CA LEU A 105 9.74 49.18 -8.00
C LEU A 105 10.31 49.89 -9.23
N ILE A 106 10.10 49.28 -10.39
CA ILE A 106 10.52 49.80 -11.69
C ILE A 106 9.32 50.49 -12.34
N PRO A 107 9.43 51.76 -12.77
CA PRO A 107 8.35 52.43 -13.49
C PRO A 107 8.22 51.87 -14.91
N ILE A 108 7.02 51.46 -15.28
CA ILE A 108 6.65 50.96 -16.61
C ILE A 108 5.38 51.70 -17.04
N GLY A 109 5.54 52.75 -17.85
CA GLY A 109 4.43 53.64 -18.24
C GLY A 109 3.86 54.37 -17.03
N SER A 110 2.58 54.16 -16.74
CA SER A 110 1.85 54.79 -15.62
C SER A 110 1.81 53.95 -14.33
N ILE A 111 2.56 52.85 -14.27
CA ILE A 111 2.52 51.86 -13.19
C ILE A 111 3.94 51.58 -12.70
N TRP A 112 4.11 51.38 -11.41
CA TRP A 112 5.35 50.91 -10.79
C TRP A 112 5.24 49.44 -10.47
N ILE A 113 6.22 48.63 -10.83
CA ILE A 113 6.13 47.16 -10.73
C ILE A 113 7.40 46.56 -10.11
N LEU A 114 7.24 45.60 -9.20
CA LEU A 114 8.32 44.75 -8.71
C LEU A 114 7.87 43.29 -8.60
N PRO A 115 8.45 42.37 -9.38
CA PRO A 115 8.30 40.94 -9.16
C PRO A 115 9.28 40.43 -8.09
N LEU A 116 8.77 39.84 -7.01
CA LEU A 116 9.54 39.31 -5.87
C LEU A 116 9.15 37.85 -5.58
N ASP A 117 10.15 36.99 -5.39
CA ASP A 117 9.96 35.59 -5.02
C ASP A 117 9.85 35.43 -3.49
N LEU A 118 8.75 34.85 -3.02
CA LEU A 118 8.45 34.65 -1.60
C LEU A 118 8.00 33.19 -1.34
N PRO A 119 8.49 32.54 -0.28
CA PRO A 119 8.05 31.19 0.07
C PRO A 119 6.58 31.16 0.51
N PRO A 120 5.93 29.98 0.57
CA PRO A 120 4.59 29.85 1.11
C PRO A 120 4.51 30.39 2.55
N GLY A 121 3.53 31.25 2.81
CA GLY A 121 3.42 31.97 4.08
C GLY A 121 2.46 33.17 4.00
N GLU A 122 2.21 33.81 5.13
CA GLU A 122 1.47 35.07 5.21
C GLU A 122 2.44 36.23 5.40
N TYR A 123 2.27 37.28 4.60
CA TYR A 123 3.16 38.44 4.56
C TYR A 123 2.38 39.74 4.68
N GLU A 124 2.85 40.64 5.53
CA GLU A 124 2.35 42.00 5.64
C GLU A 124 3.25 42.95 4.87
N TYR A 125 2.70 43.94 4.18
CA TYR A 125 3.49 44.96 3.49
C TYR A 125 2.77 46.31 3.32
N LYS A 126 3.56 47.32 2.94
CA LYS A 126 3.16 48.66 2.49
C LYS A 126 4.11 49.15 1.39
N PHE A 127 3.63 50.08 0.57
CA PHE A 127 4.47 50.84 -0.33
C PHE A 127 5.09 52.04 0.39
N VAL A 128 6.34 52.34 0.05
CA VAL A 128 7.03 53.56 0.49
C VAL A 128 7.35 54.41 -0.73
N VAL A 129 6.70 55.57 -0.81
CA VAL A 129 6.85 56.54 -1.89
C VAL A 129 7.81 57.63 -1.45
N ASN A 130 8.78 57.95 -2.32
CA ASN A 130 9.82 58.96 -2.12
C ASN A 130 10.59 58.80 -0.77
N GLY A 131 10.64 57.58 -0.23
CA GLY A 131 11.32 57.23 1.02
C GLY A 131 10.66 57.71 2.32
N ARG A 132 9.48 58.36 2.23
CA ARG A 132 8.82 59.02 3.38
C ARG A 132 7.36 58.62 3.55
N ILE A 133 6.61 58.46 2.46
CA ILE A 133 5.15 58.26 2.50
C ILE A 133 4.84 56.77 2.49
N TRP A 134 4.17 56.27 3.54
CA TRP A 134 3.74 54.88 3.66
C TRP A 134 2.29 54.74 3.19
N LEU A 135 2.07 53.87 2.21
CA LEU A 135 0.77 53.66 1.60
C LEU A 135 0.43 52.17 1.65
N GLU A 136 -0.81 51.86 2.03
CA GLU A 136 -1.36 50.53 1.86
C GLU A 136 -1.66 50.28 0.39
N ASP A 137 -1.56 49.03 -0.04
CA ASP A 137 -2.01 48.63 -1.36
C ASP A 137 -3.54 48.73 -1.44
N LYS A 138 -4.05 49.60 -2.32
CA LYS A 138 -5.49 49.73 -2.60
C LYS A 138 -6.02 48.60 -3.48
N GLY A 139 -5.16 47.88 -4.20
CA GLY A 139 -5.50 46.73 -5.02
C GLY A 139 -5.77 45.46 -4.21
N ILE A 140 -5.46 45.46 -2.91
CA ILE A 140 -5.70 44.33 -2.00
C ILE A 140 -6.56 44.81 -0.84
N SER A 141 -7.68 44.14 -0.56
CA SER A 141 -8.61 44.51 0.51
C SER A 141 -8.28 43.87 1.86
N GLN A 142 -7.49 42.80 1.88
CA GLN A 142 -7.16 42.09 3.11
C GLN A 142 -6.18 42.90 3.97
N ARG A 143 -6.46 42.94 5.28
CA ARG A 143 -5.69 43.67 6.27
C ARG A 143 -5.30 42.77 7.44
N SER A 144 -4.12 42.99 8.00
CA SER A 144 -3.71 42.38 9.27
C SER A 144 -4.36 43.09 10.46
N SER A 145 -4.22 42.52 11.66
CA SER A 145 -4.65 43.14 12.93
C SER A 145 -3.94 44.48 13.22
N THR A 146 -2.80 44.71 12.57
CA THR A 146 -2.01 45.94 12.63
C THR A 146 -2.37 46.95 11.54
N GLY A 147 -3.37 46.64 10.69
CA GLY A 147 -3.84 47.51 9.60
C GLY A 147 -2.97 47.49 8.34
N ASN A 148 -1.98 46.60 8.24
CA ASN A 148 -1.13 46.49 7.05
C ASN A 148 -1.80 45.66 5.96
N THR A 149 -1.40 45.84 4.69
CA THR A 149 -1.86 44.98 3.61
C THR A 149 -1.35 43.55 3.83
N LEU A 150 -2.24 42.57 3.85
CA LEU A 150 -1.91 41.17 4.10
C LEU A 150 -2.03 40.35 2.81
N VAL A 151 -1.01 39.54 2.51
CA VAL A 151 -0.99 38.60 1.38
C VAL A 151 -0.58 37.21 1.83
N ARG A 152 -1.32 36.20 1.36
CA ARG A 152 -1.05 34.79 1.63
C ARG A 152 -0.56 34.08 0.38
N ILE A 153 0.60 33.44 0.50
CA ILE A 153 1.20 32.58 -0.51
C ILE A 153 0.94 31.14 -0.11
N LEU A 154 0.15 30.44 -0.93
CA LEU A 154 -0.23 29.05 -0.64
C LEU A 154 0.90 28.08 -1.04
N PRO A 155 1.12 27.00 -0.27
CA PRO A 155 2.01 25.93 -0.68
C PRO A 155 1.41 25.24 -1.92
N GLY A 156 2.09 25.38 -3.05
CA GLY A 156 1.76 24.59 -4.23
C GLY A 156 2.21 23.14 -4.01
N ARG A 157 1.35 22.16 -4.37
CA ARG A 157 1.88 20.91 -4.95
C ARG A 157 2.92 21.31 -5.97
N GLU A 158 4.09 20.64 -5.95
CA GLU A 158 5.22 20.90 -6.86
C GLU A 158 4.75 21.55 -8.15
N ALA A 159 5.19 22.79 -8.38
CA ALA A 159 4.74 23.57 -9.52
C ALA A 159 5.01 22.76 -10.79
N ASN A 160 3.99 22.06 -11.28
CA ASN A 160 4.01 21.43 -12.58
C ASN A 160 4.19 22.61 -13.55
N PRO A 161 5.33 22.76 -14.23
CA PRO A 161 5.60 23.91 -15.10
C PRO A 161 4.64 24.00 -16.30
N ARG A 162 3.71 23.04 -16.43
CA ARG A 162 2.68 22.94 -17.47
C ARG A 162 1.34 23.58 -17.11
N LEU A 163 0.99 23.72 -15.82
CA LEU A 163 -0.29 24.29 -15.37
C LEU A 163 -0.14 25.77 -14.98
N TRP A 164 -0.82 26.68 -15.68
CA TRP A 164 -1.01 28.06 -15.21
C TRP A 164 -2.49 28.44 -15.22
N ILE A 165 -2.92 29.30 -14.30
CA ILE A 165 -4.27 29.84 -14.25
C ILE A 165 -4.16 31.36 -14.14
N ARG A 166 -4.83 32.08 -15.03
CA ARG A 166 -4.98 33.53 -15.00
C ARG A 166 -6.45 33.87 -14.88
N THR A 167 -6.80 34.70 -13.90
CA THR A 167 -8.16 35.20 -13.73
C THR A 167 -8.18 36.71 -13.66
N ARG A 168 -9.22 37.34 -14.24
CA ARG A 168 -9.48 38.77 -14.12
C ARG A 168 -10.99 39.01 -14.01
N ILE A 169 -11.40 39.93 -13.13
CA ILE A 169 -12.78 40.40 -13.08
C ILE A 169 -12.87 41.70 -13.88
N ASP A 170 -13.82 41.78 -14.80
CA ASP A 170 -14.09 42.97 -15.59
C ASP A 170 -15.61 43.10 -15.84
N HIS A 171 -16.22 44.25 -15.53
CA HIS A 171 -17.64 44.55 -15.75
C HIS A 171 -18.61 43.39 -15.36
N ASN A 172 -18.52 42.88 -14.12
CA ASN A 172 -19.31 41.74 -13.61
C ASN A 172 -19.10 40.41 -14.38
N LYS A 173 -17.95 40.22 -15.02
CA LYS A 173 -17.56 38.95 -15.64
C LYS A 173 -16.21 38.48 -15.13
N LEU A 174 -16.09 37.20 -14.81
CA LEU A 174 -14.82 36.53 -14.54
C LEU A 174 -14.25 35.99 -15.84
N TRP A 175 -13.10 36.50 -16.24
CA TRP A 175 -12.27 35.96 -17.29
C TRP A 175 -11.31 34.96 -16.68
N ILE A 176 -11.20 33.78 -17.29
CA ILE A 176 -10.24 32.75 -16.90
C ILE A 176 -9.48 32.22 -18.11
N GLU A 177 -8.17 32.07 -17.95
CA GLU A 177 -7.25 31.44 -18.90
C GLU A 177 -6.46 30.35 -18.17
N ILE A 178 -6.54 29.11 -18.64
CA ILE A 178 -5.85 27.96 -18.04
C ILE A 178 -4.98 27.32 -19.11
N LYS A 179 -3.71 27.06 -18.81
CA LYS A 179 -2.81 26.29 -19.68
C LYS A 179 -2.76 24.90 -19.11
N GLU A 180 -3.18 23.91 -19.89
CA GLU A 180 -3.01 22.51 -19.52
C GLU A 180 -3.01 21.64 -20.79
N PRO A 181 -1.87 21.06 -21.18
CA PRO A 181 -1.75 20.35 -22.45
C PRO A 181 -2.51 19.02 -22.48
N ASP A 182 -2.63 18.33 -21.33
CA ASP A 182 -3.03 16.93 -21.26
C ASP A 182 -4.55 16.72 -21.00
N ILE A 183 -5.34 17.80 -21.00
CA ILE A 183 -6.78 17.77 -20.68
C ILE A 183 -7.66 17.95 -21.92
N GLN A 184 -8.77 17.19 -21.98
CA GLN A 184 -9.73 17.28 -23.09
C GLN A 184 -10.69 18.47 -22.93
N GLU A 185 -11.34 18.59 -21.78
CA GLU A 185 -12.27 19.68 -21.46
C GLU A 185 -12.05 20.16 -20.04
N ILE A 186 -12.24 21.46 -19.79
CA ILE A 186 -12.26 22.04 -18.44
C ILE A 186 -13.56 22.82 -18.27
N SER A 187 -14.21 22.63 -17.14
CA SER A 187 -15.33 23.42 -16.69
C SER A 187 -15.01 24.12 -15.38
N LEU A 188 -15.50 25.34 -15.22
CA LEU A 188 -15.45 26.10 -13.98
C LEU A 188 -16.76 25.93 -13.23
N ILE A 189 -16.72 25.52 -11.96
CA ILE A 189 -17.89 25.48 -11.09
C ILE A 189 -17.86 26.73 -10.21
N VAL A 190 -18.83 27.64 -10.42
CA VAL A 190 -19.00 28.87 -9.63
C VAL A 190 -20.41 28.86 -9.04
N LYS A 191 -20.52 28.95 -7.70
CA LYS A 191 -21.82 28.88 -7.00
C LYS A 191 -22.71 27.73 -7.49
N GLU A 192 -22.13 26.53 -7.61
CA GLU A 192 -22.79 25.30 -8.05
C GLU A 192 -23.27 25.26 -9.51
N GLN A 193 -23.04 26.34 -10.29
CA GLN A 193 -23.25 26.33 -11.74
C GLN A 193 -21.96 26.00 -12.49
N GLU A 194 -22.07 25.14 -13.50
CA GLU A 194 -20.95 24.68 -14.32
C GLU A 194 -20.85 25.48 -15.62
N TYR A 195 -19.67 26.05 -15.88
CA TYR A 195 -19.34 26.83 -17.08
C TYR A 195 -18.20 26.17 -17.85
N LYS A 196 -18.47 25.65 -19.05
CA LYS A 196 -17.45 25.04 -19.91
C LYS A 196 -16.49 26.09 -20.47
N LEU A 197 -15.20 25.79 -20.47
CA LEU A 197 -14.16 26.62 -21.07
C LEU A 197 -13.89 26.20 -22.52
N HIS A 198 -13.60 27.17 -23.38
CA HIS A 198 -13.24 26.97 -24.77
C HIS A 198 -11.75 26.64 -24.91
N LYS A 199 -11.43 25.49 -25.51
CA LYS A 199 -10.04 25.07 -25.78
C LYS A 199 -9.50 25.71 -27.05
N LYS A 200 -8.29 26.30 -26.99
CA LYS A 200 -7.52 26.81 -28.13
C LYS A 200 -6.04 26.44 -27.95
N GLY A 201 -5.60 25.39 -28.65
CA GLY A 201 -4.26 24.82 -28.48
C GLY A 201 -4.08 24.19 -27.09
N ILE A 202 -3.09 24.68 -26.35
CA ILE A 202 -2.79 24.27 -24.96
C ILE A 202 -3.50 25.12 -23.90
N PHE A 203 -4.33 26.09 -24.31
CA PHE A 203 -5.02 27.01 -23.41
C PHE A 203 -6.55 26.81 -23.43
N PHE A 204 -7.20 27.05 -22.30
CA PHE A 204 -8.64 27.07 -22.09
C PHE A 204 -9.09 28.46 -21.65
N TYR A 205 -10.15 28.98 -22.26
CA TYR A 205 -10.67 30.32 -22.03
C TYR A 205 -12.14 30.30 -21.63
N GLY A 206 -12.56 31.15 -20.69
CA GLY A 206 -13.97 31.33 -20.39
C GLY A 206 -14.30 32.69 -19.80
N GLN A 207 -15.56 33.08 -20.01
CA GLN A 207 -16.18 34.25 -19.41
C GLN A 207 -17.38 33.79 -18.60
N ILE A 208 -17.36 34.03 -17.29
CA ILE A 208 -18.43 33.63 -16.38
C ILE A 208 -19.15 34.88 -15.87
N PRO A 209 -20.48 35.01 -16.03
CA PRO A 209 -21.23 36.12 -15.47
C PRO A 209 -21.23 36.06 -13.94
N LEU A 210 -21.06 37.22 -13.31
CA LEU A 210 -21.04 37.38 -11.86
C LEU A 210 -22.16 38.32 -11.41
N PRO A 211 -22.70 38.13 -10.19
CA PRO A 211 -23.58 39.12 -9.59
C PRO A 211 -22.88 40.49 -9.43
N PRO A 212 -23.64 41.60 -9.48
CA PRO A 212 -23.08 42.93 -9.21
C PRO A 212 -22.36 42.99 -7.86
N ASN A 213 -21.24 43.71 -7.79
CA ASN A 213 -20.41 43.91 -6.58
C ASN A 213 -19.70 42.65 -6.04
N THR A 214 -19.52 41.59 -6.85
CA THR A 214 -18.77 40.40 -6.41
C THR A 214 -17.26 40.65 -6.42
N GLN A 215 -16.65 40.83 -5.24
CA GLN A 215 -15.19 41.02 -5.10
C GLN A 215 -14.41 39.72 -4.86
N ASN A 216 -15.03 38.74 -4.17
CA ASN A 216 -14.43 37.45 -3.87
C ASN A 216 -15.29 36.31 -4.42
N ILE A 217 -14.68 35.42 -5.19
CA ILE A 217 -15.36 34.28 -5.82
C ILE A 217 -14.57 33.04 -5.51
N ASN A 218 -15.26 32.03 -4.96
CA ASN A 218 -14.74 30.69 -4.88
C ASN A 218 -15.20 29.91 -6.11
N TYR A 219 -14.26 29.27 -6.79
CA TYR A 219 -14.53 28.43 -7.94
C TYR A 219 -13.83 27.09 -7.80
N ARG A 220 -14.36 26.05 -8.42
CA ARG A 220 -13.68 24.74 -8.54
C ARG A 220 -13.41 24.47 -10.00
N LEU A 221 -12.27 23.88 -10.30
CA LEU A 221 -11.98 23.35 -11.63
C LEU A 221 -12.52 21.94 -11.72
N ARG A 222 -13.29 21.64 -12.76
CA ARG A 222 -13.67 20.29 -13.15
C ARG A 222 -12.97 19.98 -14.46
N GLU A 223 -12.11 18.99 -14.44
CA GLU A 223 -11.29 18.59 -15.57
C GLU A 223 -11.79 17.27 -16.13
N LYS A 224 -12.16 17.24 -17.40
CA LYS A 224 -12.50 16.02 -18.13
C LYS A 224 -11.22 15.41 -18.72
N ARG A 225 -10.89 14.23 -18.25
CA ARG A 225 -9.71 13.46 -18.63
C ARG A 225 -10.13 12.28 -19.50
N ASP A 226 -9.23 11.90 -20.40
CA ASP A 226 -9.39 10.63 -21.10
C ASP A 226 -9.35 9.48 -20.09
N PHE A 227 -10.10 8.41 -20.36
CA PHE A 227 -10.16 7.25 -19.47
C PHE A 227 -8.78 6.68 -19.16
N TRP A 228 -7.91 6.56 -20.17
CA TRP A 228 -6.56 6.02 -19.99
C TRP A 228 -5.65 6.92 -19.17
N THR A 229 -5.84 8.24 -19.26
CA THR A 229 -5.07 9.21 -18.46
C THR A 229 -5.50 9.11 -17.00
N ALA A 230 -6.81 9.13 -16.74
CA ALA A 230 -7.35 8.99 -15.39
C ALA A 230 -7.03 7.61 -14.79
N PHE A 231 -6.97 6.55 -15.61
CA PHE A 231 -6.55 5.23 -15.18
C PHE A 231 -5.10 5.20 -14.69
N ARG A 232 -4.17 5.80 -15.44
CA ARG A 232 -2.74 5.87 -15.07
C ARG A 232 -2.48 6.74 -13.84
N GLU A 233 -3.36 7.67 -13.53
CA GLU A 233 -3.28 8.47 -12.29
C GLU A 233 -3.94 7.77 -11.11
N LEU A 234 -4.87 6.85 -11.35
CA LEU A 234 -5.44 6.02 -10.30
C LEU A 234 -4.49 4.87 -9.96
N TYR A 235 -3.87 4.26 -10.97
CA TYR A 235 -3.05 3.06 -10.84
C TYR A 235 -1.58 3.29 -11.20
N THR A 236 -0.69 2.84 -10.32
CA THR A 236 0.77 2.89 -10.44
C THR A 236 1.39 1.60 -9.92
N LEU A 237 2.62 1.31 -10.37
CA LEU A 237 3.45 0.23 -9.83
C LEU A 237 4.43 0.72 -8.75
N GLU A 238 4.38 2.02 -8.42
CA GLU A 238 5.35 2.64 -7.51
C GLU A 238 5.33 1.99 -6.13
N ASN A 239 4.18 1.61 -5.58
CA ASN A 239 4.12 0.99 -4.26
C ASN A 239 4.86 -0.36 -4.19
N PHE A 240 4.83 -1.14 -5.29
CA PHE A 240 5.57 -2.41 -5.37
C PHE A 240 7.07 -2.19 -5.41
N ARG A 241 7.51 -1.09 -6.02
CA ARG A 241 8.91 -0.69 -6.05
C ARG A 241 9.34 -0.12 -4.70
N GLU A 242 8.56 0.81 -4.16
CA GLU A 242 8.77 1.48 -2.88
C GLU A 242 8.94 0.46 -1.77
N ILE A 243 8.08 -0.57 -1.67
CA ILE A 243 8.22 -1.56 -0.59
C ILE A 243 9.50 -2.41 -0.69
N LEU A 244 10.01 -2.65 -1.89
CA LEU A 244 11.25 -3.42 -2.10
C LEU A 244 12.50 -2.58 -1.85
N GLU A 245 12.45 -1.29 -2.21
CA GLU A 245 13.59 -0.37 -2.15
C GLU A 245 13.63 0.46 -0.86
N ASN A 246 12.61 0.40 0.00
CA ASN A 246 12.53 1.22 1.23
C ASN A 246 13.64 0.83 2.24
N PRO A 247 14.59 1.73 2.56
CA PRO A 247 15.65 1.45 3.53
C PRO A 247 15.15 1.32 4.97
N ASP A 248 14.11 2.08 5.32
CA ASP A 248 13.51 2.10 6.66
C ASP A 248 12.64 0.86 6.92
N PHE A 249 12.25 0.17 5.85
CA PHE A 249 11.46 -1.05 5.90
C PHE A 249 12.13 -2.16 5.08
N PRO A 250 13.07 -2.94 5.67
CA PRO A 250 13.86 -3.94 4.96
C PRO A 250 13.03 -5.19 4.58
N PHE A 251 12.08 -5.02 3.66
CA PHE A 251 11.10 -6.01 3.25
C PHE A 251 11.74 -7.32 2.80
N ALA A 252 12.77 -7.24 1.95
CA ALA A 252 13.48 -8.42 1.43
C ALA A 252 14.07 -9.28 2.55
N ARG A 253 14.55 -8.65 3.64
CA ARG A 253 15.06 -9.34 4.81
C ARG A 253 13.93 -10.05 5.57
N PHE A 254 12.80 -9.38 5.78
CA PHE A 254 11.64 -9.99 6.44
C PHE A 254 11.08 -11.16 5.63
N PHE A 255 11.03 -11.02 4.32
CA PHE A 255 10.64 -12.07 3.39
C PHE A 255 11.58 -13.27 3.47
N LEU A 256 12.90 -13.04 3.45
CA LEU A 256 13.91 -14.09 3.57
C LEU A 256 13.84 -14.78 4.94
N ASN A 257 13.69 -14.03 6.03
CA ASN A 257 13.53 -14.58 7.37
C ASN A 257 12.30 -15.49 7.45
N SER A 258 11.16 -15.05 6.89
CA SER A 258 9.97 -15.88 6.79
C SER A 258 10.23 -17.19 6.04
N LEU A 259 10.94 -17.13 4.91
CA LEU A 259 11.28 -18.32 4.13
C LEU A 259 12.16 -19.29 4.93
N ILE A 260 13.20 -18.78 5.59
CA ILE A 260 14.11 -19.59 6.40
C ILE A 260 13.33 -20.28 7.53
N VAL A 261 12.51 -19.53 8.26
CA VAL A 261 11.73 -20.05 9.39
C VAL A 261 10.70 -21.08 8.92
N SER A 262 9.93 -20.78 7.88
CA SER A 262 8.86 -21.67 7.43
C SER A 262 9.39 -22.92 6.74
N LEU A 263 10.40 -22.81 5.87
CA LEU A 263 11.04 -23.96 5.22
C LEU A 263 11.80 -24.82 6.23
N GLY A 264 12.58 -24.18 7.10
CA GLY A 264 13.35 -24.87 8.14
C GLY A 264 12.44 -25.65 9.08
N THR A 265 11.35 -25.04 9.54
CA THR A 265 10.38 -25.73 10.40
C THR A 265 9.68 -26.85 9.63
N ALA A 266 9.14 -26.60 8.43
CA ALA A 266 8.45 -27.62 7.65
C ALA A 266 9.32 -28.84 7.35
N PHE A 267 10.57 -28.62 6.92
CA PHE A 267 11.51 -29.68 6.63
C PHE A 267 11.86 -30.52 7.86
N LEU A 268 12.25 -29.86 8.96
CA LEU A 268 12.65 -30.53 10.19
C LEU A 268 11.46 -31.26 10.84
N THR A 269 10.27 -30.65 10.84
CA THR A 269 9.04 -31.29 11.33
C THR A 269 8.72 -32.54 10.52
N VAL A 270 8.74 -32.48 9.19
CA VAL A 270 8.47 -33.66 8.34
C VAL A 270 9.48 -34.77 8.62
N LEU A 271 10.77 -34.43 8.74
CA LEU A 271 11.81 -35.39 9.06
C LEU A 271 11.55 -36.07 10.41
N ILE A 272 11.34 -35.28 11.48
CA ILE A 272 11.10 -35.79 12.84
C ILE A 272 9.81 -36.62 12.91
N CYS A 273 8.71 -36.12 12.31
CA CYS A 273 7.44 -36.83 12.28
C CYS A 273 7.51 -38.12 11.48
N THR A 274 8.28 -38.16 10.39
CA THR A 274 8.45 -39.39 9.59
C THR A 274 9.26 -40.43 10.36
N LEU A 275 10.35 -40.02 11.01
CA LEU A 275 11.15 -40.90 11.87
C LEU A 275 10.33 -41.44 13.04
N GLY A 276 9.64 -40.56 13.77
CA GLY A 276 8.76 -40.95 14.87
C GLY A 276 7.60 -41.82 14.40
N GLY A 277 6.96 -41.47 13.28
CA GLY A 277 5.85 -42.21 12.70
C GLY A 277 6.27 -43.61 12.28
N TYR A 278 7.46 -43.75 11.69
CA TYR A 278 8.06 -45.04 11.37
C TYR A 278 8.28 -45.88 12.64
N SER A 279 8.87 -45.31 13.69
CA SER A 279 9.06 -46.01 14.95
C SER A 279 7.74 -46.48 15.57
N PHE A 280 6.74 -45.60 15.67
CA PHE A 280 5.42 -45.94 16.24
C PHE A 280 4.57 -46.84 15.34
N ALA A 281 4.86 -46.95 14.04
CA ALA A 281 4.16 -47.87 13.14
C ALA A 281 4.84 -49.25 13.13
N ARG A 282 6.18 -49.28 13.01
CA ARG A 282 6.93 -50.49 12.61
C ARG A 282 7.83 -51.08 13.67
N LYS A 283 8.15 -50.35 14.74
CA LYS A 283 8.99 -50.86 15.83
C LYS A 283 8.13 -51.24 17.02
N ASP A 284 8.54 -52.29 17.70
CA ASP A 284 7.94 -52.71 18.95
C ASP A 284 8.84 -52.26 20.10
N PHE A 285 8.27 -51.51 21.02
CA PHE A 285 8.95 -51.01 22.21
C PHE A 285 7.97 -50.87 23.36
N PHE A 286 8.51 -50.89 24.57
CA PHE A 286 7.71 -50.79 25.80
C PHE A 286 6.88 -49.51 25.81
N LEU A 287 5.58 -49.62 26.12
CA LEU A 287 4.59 -48.52 26.16
C LEU A 287 4.29 -47.83 24.82
N LYS A 288 4.58 -48.46 23.67
CA LYS A 288 4.25 -47.92 22.32
C LYS A 288 2.85 -47.33 22.20
N GLU A 289 1.81 -48.12 22.46
CA GLU A 289 0.42 -47.65 22.32
C GLU A 289 0.02 -46.63 23.41
N PRO A 290 0.29 -46.86 24.72
CA PRO A 290 0.00 -45.85 25.74
C PRO A 290 0.68 -44.49 25.49
N LEU A 291 1.96 -44.48 25.09
CA LEU A 291 2.68 -43.24 24.76
C LEU A 291 2.06 -42.55 23.54
N PHE A 292 1.68 -43.31 22.52
CA PHE A 292 1.04 -42.74 21.34
C PHE A 292 -0.31 -42.08 21.68
N PHE A 293 -1.17 -42.77 22.44
CA PHE A 293 -2.45 -42.23 22.88
C PHE A 293 -2.28 -41.03 23.83
N LEU A 294 -1.26 -41.03 24.69
CA LEU A 294 -0.93 -39.89 25.53
C LEU A 294 -0.58 -38.66 24.68
N LEU A 295 0.28 -38.82 23.67
CA LEU A 295 0.62 -37.74 22.74
C LEU A 295 -0.63 -37.23 22.02
N MET A 296 -1.47 -38.11 21.48
CA MET A 296 -2.73 -37.72 20.85
C MET A 296 -3.66 -36.97 21.81
N GLY A 297 -3.72 -37.36 23.08
CA GLY A 297 -4.53 -36.68 24.10
C GLY A 297 -4.15 -35.20 24.27
N THR A 298 -2.87 -34.85 24.07
CA THR A 298 -2.44 -33.44 24.14
C THR A 298 -3.02 -32.57 23.01
N MET A 299 -3.46 -33.15 21.89
CA MET A 299 -4.12 -32.41 20.81
C MET A 299 -5.50 -31.87 21.21
N MET A 300 -6.11 -32.38 22.28
CA MET A 300 -7.36 -31.84 22.82
C MET A 300 -7.14 -30.51 23.54
N VAL A 301 -5.90 -30.19 23.91
CA VAL A 301 -5.54 -28.95 24.59
C VAL A 301 -5.30 -27.85 23.55
N PRO A 302 -5.97 -26.70 23.65
CA PRO A 302 -5.72 -25.57 22.75
C PRO A 302 -4.26 -25.11 22.81
N GLY A 303 -3.60 -25.05 21.65
CA GLY A 303 -2.18 -24.70 21.54
C GLY A 303 -1.79 -23.36 22.20
N MET A 304 -2.71 -22.40 22.26
CA MET A 304 -2.51 -21.09 22.88
C MET A 304 -2.16 -21.17 24.38
N ILE A 305 -2.61 -22.20 25.08
CA ILE A 305 -2.32 -22.40 26.51
C ILE A 305 -0.81 -22.64 26.72
N PHE A 306 -0.16 -23.33 25.78
CA PHE A 306 1.28 -23.60 25.86
C PHE A 306 2.14 -22.39 25.51
N MET A 307 1.57 -21.33 24.96
CA MET A 307 2.34 -20.19 24.46
C MET A 307 3.16 -19.48 25.56
N VAL A 308 2.54 -19.22 26.72
CA VAL A 308 3.22 -18.57 27.86
C VAL A 308 4.37 -19.42 28.41
N PRO A 309 4.17 -20.70 28.77
CA PRO A 309 5.27 -21.53 29.27
C PRO A 309 6.35 -21.76 28.19
N GLN A 310 5.97 -21.95 26.94
CA GLN A 310 6.92 -22.10 25.82
C GLN A 310 7.78 -20.85 25.64
N PHE A 311 7.18 -19.65 25.71
CA PHE A 311 7.93 -18.40 25.67
C PHE A 311 8.88 -18.27 26.86
N ALA A 312 8.45 -18.63 28.07
CA ALA A 312 9.30 -18.60 29.25
C ALA A 312 10.53 -19.50 29.10
N ILE A 313 10.37 -20.69 28.51
CA ILE A 313 11.50 -21.60 28.20
C ILE A 313 12.45 -20.95 27.19
N VAL A 314 11.93 -20.48 26.06
CA VAL A 314 12.74 -19.82 25.00
C VAL A 314 13.49 -18.61 25.52
N SER A 315 12.85 -17.81 26.38
CA SER A 315 13.45 -16.65 27.03
C SER A 315 14.56 -17.06 28.00
N ARG A 316 14.33 -18.08 28.85
CA ARG A 316 15.36 -18.62 29.76
C ARG A 316 16.56 -19.22 29.02
N LEU A 317 16.33 -19.80 27.84
CA LEU A 317 17.40 -20.30 26.97
C LEU A 317 18.18 -19.19 26.26
N GLY A 318 17.75 -17.93 26.38
CA GLY A 318 18.39 -16.80 25.70
C GLY A 318 18.18 -16.80 24.19
N TRP A 319 17.15 -17.48 23.68
CA TRP A 319 16.92 -17.64 22.24
C TRP A 319 16.15 -16.48 21.60
N ILE A 320 15.69 -15.50 22.37
CA ILE A 320 14.98 -14.33 21.82
C ILE A 320 15.82 -13.66 20.72
N ASN A 321 15.18 -13.20 19.65
CA ASN A 321 15.83 -12.65 18.45
C ASN A 321 16.73 -13.66 17.71
N SER A 322 16.23 -14.88 17.48
CA SER A 322 16.96 -15.88 16.71
C SER A 322 16.05 -16.81 15.91
N TYR A 323 16.62 -17.50 14.91
CA TYR A 323 15.88 -18.51 14.16
C TYR A 323 15.48 -19.71 15.03
N GLN A 324 16.34 -20.16 15.97
CA GLN A 324 16.00 -21.30 16.82
C GLN A 324 14.77 -21.05 17.70
N ALA A 325 14.57 -19.82 18.21
CA ALA A 325 13.34 -19.47 18.94
C ALA A 325 12.07 -19.62 18.10
N MET A 326 12.17 -19.40 16.79
CA MET A 326 11.04 -19.48 15.88
C MET A 326 10.83 -20.88 15.29
N ILE A 327 11.88 -21.69 15.18
CA ILE A 327 11.82 -23.02 14.54
C ILE A 327 11.61 -24.14 15.58
N VAL A 328 12.50 -24.23 16.57
CA VAL A 328 12.61 -25.40 17.46
C VAL A 328 11.32 -25.72 18.22
N PRO A 329 10.60 -24.74 18.79
CA PRO A 329 9.39 -25.04 19.56
C PRO A 329 8.25 -25.67 18.75
N HIS A 330 8.27 -25.53 17.42
CA HIS A 330 7.23 -26.04 16.51
C HIS A 330 7.58 -27.39 15.87
N LEU A 331 8.76 -27.94 16.16
CA LEU A 331 9.20 -29.23 15.61
C LEU A 331 8.41 -30.42 16.19
N ALA A 332 7.94 -30.28 17.43
CA ALA A 332 7.12 -31.28 18.10
C ALA A 332 5.66 -31.23 17.59
N ASN A 333 5.44 -31.69 16.36
CA ASN A 333 4.12 -31.70 15.73
C ASN A 333 3.45 -33.07 15.90
N ILE A 334 2.55 -33.18 16.88
CA ILE A 334 1.83 -34.42 17.20
C ILE A 334 0.88 -34.84 16.07
N PHE A 335 0.23 -33.88 15.40
CA PHE A 335 -0.61 -34.20 14.24
C PHE A 335 0.22 -34.81 13.10
N GLY A 336 1.40 -34.25 12.82
CA GLY A 336 2.33 -34.78 11.84
C GLY A 336 2.81 -36.19 12.20
N LEU A 337 3.12 -36.44 13.48
CA LEU A 337 3.46 -37.77 13.98
C LEU A 337 2.32 -38.77 13.76
N PHE A 338 1.09 -38.39 14.13
CA PHE A 338 -0.11 -39.21 13.94
C PHE A 338 -0.32 -39.53 12.46
N LEU A 339 -0.27 -38.52 11.59
CA LEU A 339 -0.46 -38.66 10.15
C LEU A 339 0.57 -39.60 9.53
N MET A 340 1.85 -39.41 9.86
CA MET A 340 2.93 -40.26 9.36
C MET A 340 2.82 -41.69 9.88
N ARG A 341 2.50 -41.90 11.15
CA ARG A 341 2.24 -43.25 11.69
C ARG A 341 1.10 -43.91 10.93
N GLN A 342 -0.03 -43.22 10.74
CA GLN A 342 -1.21 -43.78 10.10
C GLN A 342 -0.90 -44.19 8.65
N HIS A 343 -0.20 -43.35 7.90
CA HIS A 343 0.24 -43.68 6.54
C HIS A 343 1.23 -44.84 6.52
N ILE A 344 2.29 -44.80 7.34
CA ILE A 344 3.32 -45.85 7.31
C ILE A 344 2.74 -47.21 7.71
N SER A 345 1.72 -47.25 8.57
CA SER A 345 1.00 -48.47 8.94
C SER A 345 0.21 -49.10 7.79
N THR A 346 -0.18 -48.35 6.74
CA THR A 346 -0.89 -48.92 5.58
C THR A 346 0.05 -49.57 4.57
N LEU A 347 1.35 -49.33 4.65
CA LEU A 347 2.33 -49.95 3.76
C LEU A 347 2.34 -51.49 3.94
N PRO A 348 2.51 -52.29 2.88
CA PRO A 348 2.55 -53.75 3.02
C PRO A 348 3.71 -54.23 3.89
N ASN A 349 3.44 -55.16 4.82
CA ASN A 349 4.48 -55.74 5.70
C ASN A 349 5.55 -56.48 4.90
N SER A 350 5.16 -57.12 3.79
CA SER A 350 6.05 -57.89 2.92
C SER A 350 7.25 -57.08 2.41
N LEU A 351 7.10 -55.77 2.19
CA LEU A 351 8.20 -54.89 1.78
C LEU A 351 9.29 -54.80 2.86
N PHE A 352 8.87 -54.73 4.12
CA PHE A 352 9.80 -54.64 5.25
C PHE A 352 10.42 -56.00 5.55
N GLU A 353 9.64 -57.07 5.52
CA GLU A 353 10.14 -58.45 5.69
C GLU A 353 11.18 -58.80 4.63
N ALA A 354 10.92 -58.48 3.36
CA ALA A 354 11.89 -58.66 2.28
C ALA A 354 13.18 -57.88 2.53
N ALA A 355 13.08 -56.61 2.94
CA ALA A 355 14.26 -55.80 3.25
C ALA A 355 15.08 -56.37 4.42
N TYR A 356 14.43 -56.92 5.45
CA TYR A 356 15.13 -57.58 6.55
C TYR A 356 15.81 -58.88 6.11
N LEU A 357 15.17 -59.67 5.22
CA LEU A 357 15.76 -60.87 4.62
C LEU A 357 16.99 -60.53 3.75
N ASP A 358 16.95 -59.39 3.03
CA ASP A 358 18.07 -58.85 2.26
C ASP A 358 19.18 -58.22 3.13
N GLY A 359 19.02 -58.21 4.46
CA GLY A 359 19.99 -57.67 5.41
C GLY A 359 20.06 -56.14 5.41
N ALA A 360 19.02 -55.45 4.96
CA ALA A 360 18.97 -53.99 4.94
C ALA A 360 18.97 -53.42 6.37
N LYS A 361 19.85 -52.43 6.60
CA LYS A 361 19.90 -51.65 7.84
C LYS A 361 18.72 -50.69 7.93
N GLU A 362 18.39 -50.25 9.13
CA GLU A 362 17.28 -49.32 9.40
C GLU A 362 17.29 -48.04 8.56
N TRP A 363 18.46 -47.40 8.42
CA TRP A 363 18.58 -46.19 7.60
C TRP A 363 18.36 -46.48 6.10
N GLN A 364 18.67 -47.70 5.63
CA GLN A 364 18.40 -48.14 4.27
C GLN A 364 16.90 -48.33 4.08
N ILE A 365 16.21 -48.98 5.02
CA ILE A 365 14.74 -49.12 4.99
C ILE A 365 14.07 -47.74 4.96
N LEU A 366 14.52 -46.81 5.81
CA LEU A 366 14.01 -45.44 5.81
C LEU A 366 14.21 -44.74 4.46
N THR A 367 15.41 -44.83 3.89
CA THR A 367 15.79 -44.09 2.68
C THR A 367 15.18 -44.68 1.40
N TYR A 368 15.15 -46.02 1.29
CA TYR A 368 14.73 -46.71 0.06
C TYR A 368 13.26 -47.14 0.06
N ILE A 369 12.63 -47.29 1.23
CA ILE A 369 11.24 -47.75 1.35
C ILE A 369 10.36 -46.66 1.92
N VAL A 370 10.66 -46.18 3.14
CA VAL A 370 9.74 -45.30 3.87
C VAL A 370 9.63 -43.93 3.20
N PHE A 371 10.74 -43.23 2.91
CA PHE A 371 10.68 -41.89 2.31
C PHE A 371 10.06 -41.88 0.90
N PRO A 372 10.43 -42.76 -0.04
CA PRO A 372 9.86 -42.73 -1.39
C PRO A 372 8.36 -43.06 -1.40
N LEU A 373 7.94 -44.07 -0.63
CA LEU A 373 6.52 -44.49 -0.56
C LEU A 373 5.67 -43.54 0.28
N SER A 374 6.28 -42.74 1.15
CA SER A 374 5.59 -41.73 1.95
C SER A 374 5.66 -40.33 1.37
N LEU A 375 6.33 -40.14 0.23
CA LEU A 375 6.56 -38.83 -0.37
C LEU A 375 5.28 -37.99 -0.54
N PRO A 376 4.13 -38.54 -1.00
CA PRO A 376 2.89 -37.75 -1.13
C PRO A 376 2.37 -37.22 0.21
N VAL A 377 2.42 -38.03 1.26
CA VAL A 377 1.96 -37.65 2.61
C VAL A 377 2.96 -36.72 3.28
N MET A 378 4.26 -36.95 3.10
CA MET A 378 5.33 -36.04 3.54
C MET A 378 5.19 -34.66 2.88
N ALA A 379 4.89 -34.60 1.58
CA ALA A 379 4.64 -33.35 0.87
C ALA A 379 3.40 -32.62 1.41
N THR A 380 2.35 -33.36 1.77
CA THR A 380 1.16 -32.81 2.41
C THR A 380 1.49 -32.21 3.78
N LEU A 381 2.20 -32.95 4.63
CA LEU A 381 2.64 -32.47 5.93
C LEU A 381 3.58 -31.26 5.82
N PHE A 382 4.49 -31.29 4.85
CA PHE A 382 5.39 -30.18 4.54
C PHE A 382 4.59 -28.92 4.21
N LEU A 383 3.64 -29.02 3.28
CA LEU A 383 2.83 -27.88 2.83
C LEU A 383 2.00 -27.32 3.98
N MET A 384 1.30 -28.17 4.74
CA MET A 384 0.51 -27.75 5.90
C MET A 384 1.38 -27.02 6.93
N THR A 385 2.56 -27.57 7.24
CA THR A 385 3.49 -26.96 8.21
C THR A 385 4.05 -25.65 7.68
N PHE A 386 4.46 -25.60 6.40
CA PHE A 386 4.97 -24.40 5.77
C PHE A 386 3.94 -23.27 5.81
N VAL A 387 2.70 -23.53 5.38
CA VAL A 387 1.63 -22.52 5.34
C VAL A 387 1.33 -22.02 6.75
N GLY A 388 1.28 -22.91 7.74
CA GLY A 388 1.10 -22.55 9.14
C GLY A 388 2.21 -21.63 9.66
N GLN A 389 3.46 -21.94 9.38
CA GLN A 389 4.60 -21.14 9.86
C GLN A 389 4.83 -19.86 9.07
N TRP A 390 4.51 -19.85 7.77
CA TRP A 390 4.56 -18.66 6.93
C TRP A 390 3.64 -17.57 7.46
N GLY A 391 2.44 -17.95 7.94
CA GLY A 391 1.46 -17.05 8.54
C GLY A 391 1.54 -16.88 10.06
N ASN A 392 2.56 -17.44 10.74
CA ASN A 392 2.63 -17.50 12.21
C ASN A 392 3.02 -16.16 12.85
N PHE A 393 2.11 -15.19 12.79
CA PHE A 393 2.32 -13.84 13.29
C PHE A 393 2.61 -13.79 14.80
N LEU A 394 1.75 -14.42 15.60
CA LEU A 394 1.73 -14.20 17.05
C LEU A 394 3.01 -14.70 17.73
N TRP A 395 3.47 -15.91 17.40
CA TRP A 395 4.71 -16.46 17.95
C TRP A 395 5.94 -15.67 17.53
N GLN A 396 5.99 -15.29 16.24
CA GLN A 396 7.11 -14.53 15.68
C GLN A 396 7.18 -13.12 16.31
N LEU A 397 6.03 -12.51 16.62
CA LEU A 397 5.97 -11.21 17.30
C LEU A 397 6.56 -11.29 18.71
N ILE A 398 6.18 -12.28 19.53
CA ILE A 398 6.65 -12.35 20.92
C ILE A 398 8.11 -12.78 21.05
N THR A 399 8.64 -13.53 20.09
CA THR A 399 10.03 -14.02 20.09
C THR A 399 11.03 -13.02 19.48
N ASN A 400 10.56 -11.89 18.99
CA ASN A 400 11.37 -10.84 18.38
C ASN A 400 11.11 -9.48 19.02
N THR A 401 12.17 -8.72 19.29
CA THR A 401 12.09 -7.36 19.80
C THR A 401 11.74 -6.34 18.71
N PRO A 402 11.33 -5.10 19.11
CA PRO A 402 11.11 -3.95 18.25
C PRO A 402 12.26 -3.53 17.30
N ASP A 403 13.48 -4.05 17.47
CA ASP A 403 14.62 -3.76 16.59
C ASP A 403 15.25 -5.04 16.03
N SER A 404 14.59 -6.19 16.20
CA SER A 404 15.14 -7.48 15.79
C SER A 404 15.34 -7.58 14.28
N ALA A 405 16.53 -8.01 13.92
CA ALA A 405 16.94 -8.27 12.55
C ALA A 405 16.35 -9.59 11.97
N TYR A 406 15.75 -10.42 12.84
CA TYR A 406 15.21 -11.76 12.52
C TYR A 406 13.70 -11.77 12.27
N ARG A 407 13.06 -10.60 12.29
CA ARG A 407 11.63 -10.49 12.06
C ARG A 407 11.22 -11.11 10.75
N THR A 408 10.08 -11.75 10.79
CA THR A 408 9.40 -12.33 9.65
C THR A 408 8.48 -11.31 9.00
N LEU A 409 8.09 -11.60 7.77
CA LEU A 409 7.21 -10.77 6.95
C LEU A 409 5.89 -10.40 7.64
N PRO A 410 5.13 -11.32 8.28
CA PRO A 410 3.90 -10.96 8.97
C PRO A 410 4.12 -9.92 10.09
N VAL A 411 5.22 -10.04 10.83
CA VAL A 411 5.58 -9.11 11.91
C VAL A 411 6.02 -7.76 11.35
N GLY A 412 6.86 -7.76 10.31
CA GLY A 412 7.29 -6.55 9.63
C GLY A 412 6.10 -5.72 9.12
N LEU A 413 5.20 -6.35 8.36
CA LEU A 413 4.03 -5.67 7.79
C LEU A 413 3.10 -5.07 8.86
N ALA A 414 2.99 -5.71 10.03
CA ALA A 414 2.18 -5.20 11.13
C ALA A 414 2.80 -3.96 11.79
N LEU A 415 4.12 -3.94 11.97
CA LEU A 415 4.83 -2.80 12.57
C LEU A 415 4.89 -1.58 11.64
N PHE A 416 4.91 -1.82 10.33
CA PHE A 416 4.83 -0.77 9.32
C PHE A 416 3.61 0.16 9.54
N LYS A 417 2.46 -0.42 9.90
CA LYS A 417 1.22 0.33 10.21
C LYS A 417 1.36 1.32 11.38
N GLY A 418 2.27 1.08 12.31
CA GLY A 418 2.41 1.86 13.55
C GLY A 418 3.37 3.05 13.44
N GLN A 419 4.35 3.00 12.54
CA GLN A 419 5.47 3.96 12.51
C GLN A 419 5.37 5.03 11.39
N TYR A 420 4.71 4.76 10.26
CA TYR A 420 4.80 5.62 9.05
C TYR A 420 3.47 6.19 8.53
N GLY A 421 2.40 6.14 9.33
CA GLY A 421 1.05 6.43 8.82
C GLY A 421 0.46 5.24 8.07
N GLN A 422 -0.86 5.26 7.83
CA GLN A 422 -1.55 4.12 7.22
C GLN A 422 -1.54 4.22 5.68
N ASP A 423 -0.37 3.99 5.08
CA ASP A 423 -0.20 3.80 3.64
C ASP A 423 -0.70 2.40 3.25
N TRP A 424 -2.03 2.27 3.14
CA TRP A 424 -2.72 1.02 2.86
C TRP A 424 -2.29 0.36 1.55
N GLU A 425 -1.99 1.16 0.53
CA GLU A 425 -1.51 0.73 -0.78
C GLU A 425 -0.17 -0.01 -0.64
N LEU A 426 0.74 0.55 0.16
CA LEU A 426 2.06 -0.01 0.38
C LEU A 426 1.99 -1.32 1.17
N ILE A 427 1.14 -1.38 2.19
CA ILE A 427 0.89 -2.61 2.96
C ILE A 427 0.27 -3.70 2.06
N MET A 428 -0.69 -3.34 1.20
CA MET A 428 -1.31 -4.28 0.27
C MET A 428 -0.31 -4.78 -0.78
N ALA A 429 0.63 -3.94 -1.24
CA ALA A 429 1.71 -4.37 -2.13
C ALA A 429 2.59 -5.44 -1.46
N GLY A 430 2.94 -5.23 -0.18
CA GLY A 430 3.68 -6.22 0.61
C GLY A 430 2.91 -7.53 0.83
N ALA A 431 1.60 -7.42 1.06
CA ALA A 431 0.73 -8.57 1.19
C ALA A 431 0.59 -9.35 -0.13
N CYS A 432 0.62 -8.69 -1.30
CA CYS A 432 0.66 -9.37 -2.61
C CYS A 432 1.90 -10.26 -2.73
N PHE A 433 3.08 -9.75 -2.36
CA PHE A 433 4.32 -10.54 -2.36
C PHE A 433 4.25 -11.72 -1.38
N SER A 434 3.56 -11.57 -0.25
CA SER A 434 3.43 -12.64 0.76
C SER A 434 2.71 -13.91 0.24
N ILE A 435 1.95 -13.80 -0.85
CA ILE A 435 1.22 -14.92 -1.46
C ILE A 435 2.13 -15.76 -2.37
N LEU A 436 3.18 -15.16 -2.94
CA LEU A 436 4.02 -15.82 -3.94
C LEU A 436 4.61 -17.15 -3.45
N PRO A 437 5.19 -17.27 -2.24
CA PRO A 437 5.80 -18.54 -1.82
C PRO A 437 4.78 -19.67 -1.65
N ILE A 438 3.58 -19.35 -1.16
CA ILE A 438 2.49 -20.31 -1.02
C ILE A 438 2.03 -20.76 -2.41
N ALA A 439 1.83 -19.82 -3.34
CA ALA A 439 1.40 -20.13 -4.70
C ALA A 439 2.42 -21.00 -5.44
N ILE A 440 3.72 -20.66 -5.36
CA ILE A 440 4.81 -21.44 -5.96
C ILE A 440 4.84 -22.85 -5.37
N LEU A 441 4.81 -22.98 -4.04
CA LEU A 441 4.81 -24.29 -3.38
C LEU A 441 3.60 -25.13 -3.75
N PHE A 442 2.41 -24.53 -3.84
CA PHE A 442 1.21 -25.22 -4.28
C PHE A 442 1.34 -25.72 -5.72
N LEU A 443 1.83 -24.89 -6.64
CA LEU A 443 2.08 -25.29 -8.04
C LEU A 443 3.11 -26.43 -8.15
N CYS A 444 4.13 -26.45 -7.27
CA CYS A 444 5.08 -27.55 -7.21
C CYS A 444 4.47 -28.81 -6.57
N ALA A 445 3.58 -28.65 -5.59
CA ALA A 445 3.01 -29.75 -4.82
C ALA A 445 1.80 -30.42 -5.50
N GLN A 446 1.08 -29.73 -6.39
CA GLN A 446 -0.16 -30.23 -7.01
C GLN A 446 0.00 -31.61 -7.68
N ARG A 447 1.17 -31.92 -8.25
CA ARG A 447 1.44 -33.23 -8.87
C ARG A 447 1.36 -34.39 -7.87
N PHE A 448 1.85 -34.18 -6.64
CA PHE A 448 1.86 -35.21 -5.60
C PHE A 448 0.45 -35.49 -5.07
N PHE A 449 -0.41 -34.46 -5.02
CA PHE A 449 -1.81 -34.63 -4.65
C PHE A 449 -2.58 -35.45 -5.70
N ILE A 450 -2.34 -35.20 -6.99
CA ILE A 450 -2.99 -35.92 -8.08
C ILE A 450 -2.56 -37.39 -8.10
N GLU A 451 -1.26 -37.67 -8.00
CA GLU A 451 -0.72 -39.04 -8.00
C GLU A 451 -1.25 -39.87 -6.81
N GLY A 452 -1.27 -39.28 -5.60
CA GLY A 452 -1.78 -39.95 -4.40
C GLY A 452 -3.27 -40.30 -4.45
N MET A 453 -4.09 -39.50 -5.14
CA MET A 453 -5.52 -39.81 -5.35
C MET A 453 -5.73 -40.92 -6.39
N THR A 454 -4.85 -41.04 -7.38
CA THR A 454 -4.99 -42.03 -8.47
C THR A 454 -4.56 -43.44 -8.06
N GLN A 455 -3.62 -43.59 -7.12
CA GLN A 455 -3.16 -44.91 -6.67
C GLN A 455 -4.22 -45.68 -5.85
N GLY A 456 -5.12 -45.00 -5.14
CA GLY A 456 -6.22 -45.65 -4.42
C GLY A 456 -7.45 -46.01 -5.27
N ALA A 457 -7.48 -45.58 -6.54
CA ALA A 457 -8.62 -45.82 -7.44
C ALA A 457 -8.51 -47.15 -8.21
N VAL A 458 -7.32 -47.76 -8.25
CA VAL A 458 -7.11 -49.09 -8.82
C VAL A 458 -7.03 -50.07 -7.66
N LYS A 459 -8.12 -50.82 -7.42
CA LYS A 459 -8.11 -51.97 -6.52
C LYS A 459 -7.35 -53.11 -7.21
N GLU A 460 -6.36 -53.67 -6.51
CA GLU A 460 -6.00 -55.10 -6.67
C GLU A 460 -7.00 -55.98 -5.92
#